data_AF-A0A8T7KHL3-F1
#
_entry.id   AF-A0A8T7KHL3-F1
#
_cell.length_a   1.000
_cell.length_b   1.000
_cell.length_c   1.000
_cell.angle_alpha   90.00
_cell.angle_beta   90.00
_cell.angle_gamma   90.00
#
_symmetry.space_group_name_H-M   'P 1'
#
loop_
_entity.id
_entity.type
_entity.pdbx_description
1 polymer ?
#
loop_
_entity_poly.entity_id
_entity_poly.type
_entity_poly.pdbx_seq_one_letter_code
_entity_poly.pdbx_strand_id
1 'polypeptide(L)' 'MTQAEQRLIEQGWAALVERLGVAEATRFVMLLDRRTGGALQHMRTLWSTPRVSHTQGHHGTVAQHPGSATQFDT' A
#
# COMPACT_ATOMS: atom_id res chain seq x y z
N MET A 1 -26.43 -10.68 17.79
CA MET A 1 -26.08 -9.81 16.64
C MET A 1 -27.32 -9.62 15.80
N THR A 2 -27.72 -8.39 15.56
CA THR A 2 -28.89 -8.04 14.76
C THR A 2 -28.54 -7.98 13.28
N GLN A 3 -29.55 -8.03 12.41
CA GLN A 3 -29.36 -7.86 10.97
C GLN A 3 -28.78 -6.48 10.61
N ALA A 4 -29.14 -5.45 11.38
CA ALA A 4 -28.61 -4.10 11.19
C ALA A 4 -27.11 -4.03 11.54
N GLU A 5 -26.70 -4.66 12.63
CA GLU A 5 -25.29 -4.76 13.03
C GLU A 5 -24.46 -5.51 11.97
N GLN A 6 -24.97 -6.63 11.46
CA GLN A 6 -24.32 -7.40 10.40
C GLN A 6 -24.08 -6.54 9.14
N ARG A 7 -25.10 -5.79 8.69
CA ARG A 7 -24.96 -4.90 7.53
C ARG A 7 -23.95 -3.80 7.74
N LEU A 8 -23.89 -3.23 8.95
CA LEU A 8 -22.93 -2.18 9.27
C LEU A 8 -21.49 -2.72 9.25
N ILE A 9 -21.28 -3.96 9.71
CA ILE A 9 -19.98 -4.64 9.63
C ILE A 9 -19.58 -4.86 8.17
N GLU A 10 -20.48 -5.36 7.33
CA GLU A 10 -20.22 -5.61 5.90
C GLU A 10 -19.89 -4.31 5.14
N GLN A 11 -20.65 -3.24 5.40
CA GLN A 11 -20.40 -1.93 4.81
C GLN A 11 -19.06 -1.33 5.28
N GLY A 12 -18.76 -1.45 6.57
CA GLY A 12 -17.49 -1.00 7.13
C GLY A 12 -16.29 -1.76 6.55
N TRP A 13 -16.42 -3.07 6.39
CA TRP A 13 -15.41 -3.90 5.74
C TRP A 13 -15.20 -3.50 4.27
N ALA A 14 -16.28 -3.34 3.50
CA ALA A 14 -16.21 -2.93 2.11
C ALA A 14 -15.49 -1.58 1.96
N ALA A 15 -15.82 -0.60 2.80
CA ALA A 15 -15.17 0.71 2.79
C ALA A 15 -13.67 0.63 3.15
N LEU A 16 -13.29 -0.21 4.11
CA LEU A 16 -11.88 -0.43 4.45
C LEU A 16 -11.11 -1.05 3.28
N VAL A 17 -11.67 -2.08 2.65
CA VAL A 17 -11.04 -2.74 1.49
C VAL A 17 -10.91 -1.80 0.30
N GLU A 18 -11.94 -1.00 0.01
CA GLU A 18 -11.90 -0.02 -1.08
C GLU A 18 -10.79 1.02 -0.88
N ARG A 19 -10.59 1.47 0.35
CA ARG A 19 -9.61 2.52 0.68
C ARG A 19 -8.18 1.98 0.77
N LEU A 20 -8.01 0.81 1.40
CA LEU A 20 -6.71 0.28 1.85
C LEU A 20 -6.23 -0.95 1.07
N GLY A 21 -7.14 -1.65 0.39
CA GLY A 21 -6.91 -3.00 -0.10
C GLY A 21 -7.05 -4.06 1.00
N VAL A 22 -7.26 -5.32 0.57
CA VAL A 22 -7.61 -6.44 1.46
C VAL A 22 -6.53 -6.71 2.52
N ALA A 23 -5.25 -6.65 2.15
CA ALA A 23 -4.15 -6.94 3.06
C ALA A 23 -4.04 -5.92 4.21
N GLU A 24 -4.11 -4.62 3.89
CA GLU A 24 -4.02 -3.56 4.90
C GLU A 24 -5.31 -3.45 5.73
N ALA A 25 -6.48 -3.66 5.13
CA ALA A 25 -7.75 -3.74 5.86
C ALA A 25 -7.73 -4.89 6.90
N THR A 26 -7.21 -6.05 6.52
CA THR A 26 -7.05 -7.20 7.44
C THR A 26 -6.08 -6.86 8.57
N ARG A 27 -4.90 -6.30 8.25
CA ARG A 27 -3.93 -5.87 9.27
C ARG A 27 -4.53 -4.86 10.24
N PHE A 28 -5.32 -3.92 9.74
CA PHE A 28 -6.01 -2.94 10.57
C PHE A 28 -6.96 -3.60 11.58
N VAL A 29 -7.80 -4.55 11.15
CA VAL A 29 -8.69 -5.29 12.06
C VAL A 29 -7.91 -6.08 13.10
N MET A 30 -6.81 -6.74 12.69
CA MET A 30 -5.93 -7.46 13.62
C MET A 30 -5.28 -6.54 14.66
N LEU A 31 -4.90 -5.30 14.30
CA LEU A 31 -4.36 -4.32 15.24
C LEU A 31 -5.43 -3.77 16.19
N LEU A 32 -6.66 -3.62 15.69
CA LEU A 32 -7.81 -3.17 16.49
C LEU A 32 -8.19 -4.22 17.55
N ASP A 33 -8.25 -5.49 17.16
CA ASP A 33 -8.55 -6.64 18.04
C ASP A 33 -7.57 -6.74 19.22
N ARG A 34 -6.29 -6.48 18.95
CA ARG A 34 -5.23 -6.47 19.98
C ARG A 34 -5.31 -5.28 20.94
N ARG A 35 -6.29 -4.37 20.79
CA ARG A 35 -6.41 -3.08 21.50
C ARG A 35 -5.11 -2.26 21.50
N THR A 36 -4.23 -2.51 20.53
CA THR A 36 -3.00 -1.75 20.40
C THR A 36 -3.34 -0.39 19.82
N GLY A 37 -3.03 0.70 20.53
CA GLY A 37 -3.25 2.08 20.07
C GLY A 37 -2.62 2.41 18.70
N GLY A 38 -1.76 1.53 18.19
CA GLY A 38 -1.22 1.56 16.83
C GLY A 38 -2.29 1.46 15.72
N ALA A 39 -3.47 0.89 15.99
CA ALA A 39 -4.56 0.84 15.01
C ALA A 39 -5.04 2.27 14.63
N LEU A 40 -5.24 3.13 15.64
CA LEU A 40 -5.61 4.54 15.43
C LEU A 40 -4.50 5.34 14.76
N GLN A 41 -3.24 5.04 15.11
CA GLN A 41 -2.09 5.70 14.50
C GLN A 41 -1.92 5.31 13.02
N HIS A 42 -2.13 4.04 12.68
CA HIS A 42 -2.17 3.54 11.30
C HIS A 42 -3.29 4.22 10.50
N MET A 43 -4.49 4.30 11.08
CA MET A 43 -5.64 5.00 10.50
C MET A 43 -5.34 6.48 10.24
N ARG A 44 -4.71 7.16 11.20
CA ARG A 44 -4.34 8.57 11.04
C ARG A 44 -3.32 8.76 9.94
N THR A 45 -2.31 7.90 9.81
CA THR A 45 -1.35 7.94 8.70
C THR A 45 -2.04 7.74 7.35
N LEU A 46 -2.93 6.75 7.25
CA LEU A 46 -3.65 6.44 6.01
C LEU A 46 -4.58 7.57 5.55
N TRP A 47 -5.21 8.30 6.48
CA TRP A 47 -6.07 9.45 6.16
C TRP A 47 -5.34 10.80 6.06
N SER A 48 -4.16 10.93 6.65
CA SER A 48 -3.37 12.16 6.58
C SER A 48 -2.46 12.21 5.36
N THR A 49 -2.25 11.09 4.68
CA THR A 49 -1.46 11.04 3.45
C THR A 49 -2.39 11.24 2.26
N PRO A 50 -2.36 12.37 1.54
CA PRO A 50 -3.00 12.45 0.24
C PRO A 50 -2.39 11.36 -0.62
N ARG A 51 -3.22 10.63 -1.38
CA ARG A 51 -2.74 9.63 -2.34
C ARG A 51 -1.81 10.31 -3.33
N VAL A 52 -0.51 10.30 -3.05
CA VAL A 52 0.51 10.42 -4.09
C VAL A 52 0.36 9.13 -4.86
N SER A 53 -0.43 9.20 -5.94
CA SER A 53 -0.39 8.23 -7.01
C SER A 53 1.06 8.17 -7.45
N HIS A 54 1.81 7.24 -6.89
CA HIS A 54 3.10 6.84 -7.42
C HIS A 54 2.77 5.99 -8.67
N THR A 55 2.26 6.66 -9.71
CA THR A 55 2.56 6.27 -11.08
C THR A 55 4.06 6.42 -11.18
N GLN A 56 4.77 5.34 -10.79
CA GLN A 56 6.15 5.13 -11.13
C GLN A 56 6.17 4.97 -12.65
N GLY A 57 6.22 6.13 -13.30
CA GLY A 57 6.35 6.26 -14.73
C GLY A 57 7.58 5.49 -15.16
N HIS A 58 7.36 4.64 -16.15
CA HIS A 58 8.39 4.10 -17.00
C HIS A 58 9.30 5.24 -17.49
N HIS A 59 10.54 5.32 -17.02
CA HIS A 59 11.61 5.98 -17.76
C HIS A 59 12.98 5.50 -17.31
N GLY A 60 13.61 4.64 -18.11
CA GLY A 60 14.94 4.11 -17.79
C GLY A 60 15.55 3.17 -18.82
N THR A 61 15.12 3.18 -20.08
CA THR A 61 15.95 2.67 -21.19
C THR A 61 16.49 3.87 -21.95
N VAL A 62 17.70 4.30 -21.64
CA VAL A 62 18.57 4.94 -22.65
C VAL A 62 19.98 4.44 -22.41
N ALA A 63 20.46 3.69 -23.39
CA ALA A 63 21.85 3.28 -23.55
C ALA A 63 22.77 4.51 -23.60
N GLN A 64 23.96 4.40 -23.00
CA GLN A 64 25.18 5.10 -23.41
C GLN A 64 26.36 4.63 -22.57
N HIS A 65 27.22 3.78 -23.13
CA HIS A 65 28.63 3.68 -22.74
C HIS A 65 29.45 3.41 -24.02
N PRO A 66 30.07 4.44 -24.62
CA PRO A 66 31.17 4.26 -25.55
C PRO A 66 32.48 4.26 -24.74
N GLY A 67 33.25 3.18 -24.81
CA GLY A 67 34.48 3.06 -24.03
C GLY A 67 35.35 1.91 -24.51
N SER A 68 36.09 2.18 -25.58
CA SER A 68 37.02 1.32 -26.31
C SER A 68 38.14 0.72 -25.45
N ALA A 69 38.47 -0.55 -25.65
CA ALA A 69 39.84 -1.08 -25.59
C ALA A 69 39.88 -2.53 -26.13
N THR A 70 40.15 -2.68 -27.42
CA THR A 70 40.60 -3.94 -28.01
C THR A 70 42.05 -4.17 -27.57
N GLN A 71 42.28 -5.08 -26.63
CA GLN A 71 43.62 -5.51 -26.26
C GLN A 71 44.02 -6.70 -27.14
N PHE A 72 44.96 -6.45 -28.05
CA PHE A 72 45.72 -7.47 -28.78
C PHE A 72 46.63 -8.22 -27.79
N ASP A 73 46.66 -9.55 -27.85
CA ASP A 73 47.72 -10.38 -27.26
C ASP A 73 48.47 -11.08 -28.40
N THR A 74 49.79 -11.22 -28.22
CA THR A 74 50.81 -11.56 -29.24
C THR A 74 50.95 -13.06 -29.45
#